data_AF-A0A849VB68-F1
#
_entry.id   AF-A0A849VB68-F1
#
_cell.length_a   1.000
_cell.length_b   1.000
_cell.length_c   1.000
_cell.angle_alpha   90.00
_cell.angle_beta   90.00
_cell.angle_gamma   90.00
#
_symmetry.space_group_name_H-M   'P 1'
#
loop_
_entity.id
_entity.type
_entity.pdbx_description
1 polymer ?
#
loop_
_entity_poly.entity_id
_entity_poly.type
_entity_poly.pdbx_seq_one_letter_code
_entity_poly.pdbx_strand_id
1 'polypeptide(L)'
;MSKAKSLPVWELAQRIVAAKTREEKQAIAALCEPRYLQLLRNAVKALVAKQRAAKPPKPVPDCFVRIKTKLKQAAQVNHGKTRTTNI
;
A
#
# COMPACT_ATOMS: atom_id res chain seq x y z
N MET A 1 -4.66 -30.00 28.22
CA MET A 1 -4.58 -28.67 27.58
C MET A 1 -3.13 -28.41 27.17
N SER A 2 -2.70 -28.92 26.02
CA SER A 2 -1.34 -28.68 25.52
C SER A 2 -1.19 -27.20 25.19
N LYS A 3 -0.37 -26.47 25.95
CA LYS A 3 0.05 -25.11 25.61
C LYS A 3 0.96 -25.20 24.37
N ALA A 4 0.35 -25.39 23.21
CA ALA A 4 1.04 -25.15 21.95
C ALA A 4 1.55 -23.71 22.03
N LYS A 5 2.88 -23.56 22.00
CA LYS A 5 3.54 -22.26 21.86
C LYS A 5 3.11 -21.72 20.50
N SER A 6 1.94 -21.10 20.44
CA SER A 6 1.47 -20.44 19.23
C SER A 6 2.52 -19.41 18.87
N LEU A 7 3.11 -19.57 17.69
CA LEU A 7 4.07 -18.60 17.19
C LEU A 7 3.39 -17.22 17.26
N PRO A 8 4.08 -16.19 17.75
CA PRO A 8 3.54 -14.85 17.77
C PRO A 8 2.97 -14.52 16.39
N VAL A 9 1.77 -13.93 16.34
CA VAL A 9 1.06 -13.60 15.09
C VAL A 9 1.97 -12.83 14.11
N TRP A 10 2.91 -12.05 14.66
CA TRP A 10 3.93 -11.33 13.89
C TRP A 10 4.91 -12.25 13.14
N GLU A 11 5.38 -13.33 13.75
CA GLU A 11 6.28 -14.29 13.09
C GLU A 11 5.57 -15.06 11.97
N LEU A 12 4.31 -15.46 12.21
CA LEU A 12 3.47 -16.06 11.17
C LEU A 12 3.28 -15.10 10.00
N ALA A 13 3.05 -13.81 10.27
CA ALA A 13 2.92 -12.80 9.24
C ALA A 13 4.21 -12.64 8.42
N GLN A 14 5.39 -12.64 9.05
CA GLN A 14 6.68 -12.59 8.35
C GLN A 14 6.87 -13.80 7.44
N ARG A 15 6.56 -15.02 7.92
CA ARG A 15 6.64 -16.25 7.13
C ARG A 15 5.68 -16.24 5.93
N ILE A 16 4.45 -15.75 6.11
CA ILE A 16 3.47 -15.60 5.02
C ILE A 16 3.97 -14.63 3.94
N VAL A 17 4.61 -13.53 4.35
CA VAL A 17 5.17 -12.55 3.41
C VAL A 17 6.39 -13.10 2.67
N ALA A 18 7.19 -13.95 3.31
CA ALA A 18 8.35 -14.61 2.69
C ALA A 18 7.97 -15.79 1.76
N ALA A 19 6.79 -16.38 1.95
CA ALA A 19 6.32 -17.50 1.13
C ALA A 19 6.08 -17.11 -0.34
N LYS A 20 6.48 -18.00 -1.26
CA LYS A 20 6.43 -17.75 -2.71
C LYS A 20 5.11 -18.20 -3.31
N THR A 21 4.58 -19.32 -2.84
CA THR A 21 3.37 -19.95 -3.40
C THR A 21 2.13 -19.60 -2.59
N ARG A 22 0.95 -19.88 -3.14
CA ARG A 22 -0.33 -19.64 -2.47
C ARG A 22 -0.60 -20.72 -1.41
N GLU A 23 -0.19 -21.94 -1.72
CA GLU A 23 -0.34 -23.15 -0.92
C GLU A 23 0.46 -23.03 0.37
N GLU A 24 1.71 -22.54 0.30
CA GLU A 24 2.54 -22.24 1.47
C GLU A 24 1.88 -21.19 2.37
N LYS A 25 1.31 -20.12 1.80
CA LYS A 25 0.63 -19.07 2.57
C LYS A 25 -0.59 -19.62 3.30
N GLN A 26 -1.34 -20.52 2.68
CA GLN A 26 -2.48 -21.19 3.30
C GLN A 26 -2.05 -22.13 4.41
N ALA A 27 -1.00 -22.94 4.18
CA ALA A 27 -0.45 -23.84 5.20
C ALA A 27 0.03 -23.09 6.44
N ILE A 28 0.71 -21.95 6.27
CA ILE A 28 1.17 -21.12 7.40
C ILE A 28 -0.02 -20.44 8.09
N ALA A 29 -1.00 -19.96 7.35
CA ALA A 29 -2.20 -19.34 7.93
C ALA A 29 -3.05 -20.35 8.74
N ALA A 30 -3.06 -21.63 8.36
CA ALA A 30 -3.75 -22.69 9.08
C ALA A 30 -3.16 -22.98 10.47
N LEU A 31 -1.90 -22.57 10.73
CA LEU A 31 -1.28 -22.65 12.05
C LEU A 31 -1.77 -21.57 13.02
N CYS A 32 -2.48 -20.56 12.52
CA CYS A 32 -3.05 -19.49 13.34
C CYS A 32 -4.41 -19.90 13.88
N GLU A 33 -4.63 -19.71 15.19
CA GLU A 33 -5.96 -19.91 15.75
C GLU A 33 -6.98 -18.94 15.12
N PRO A 34 -8.24 -19.37 14.89
CA PRO A 34 -9.26 -18.57 14.21
C PRO A 34 -9.48 -17.18 14.81
N ARG A 35 -9.42 -17.06 16.13
CA ARG A 35 -9.59 -15.79 16.87
C ARG A 35 -8.54 -14.73 16.50
N TYR A 36 -7.36 -15.15 16.03
CA TYR A 36 -6.27 -14.25 15.68
C TYR A 36 -6.11 -14.03 14.17
N LEU A 37 -6.95 -14.64 13.32
CA LEU A 37 -6.86 -14.50 11.87
C LEU A 37 -6.99 -13.04 11.41
N GLN A 38 -7.83 -12.25 12.07
CA GLN A 38 -7.99 -10.84 11.73
C GLN A 38 -6.72 -10.04 12.06
N LEU A 39 -6.09 -10.33 13.20
CA LEU A 39 -4.82 -9.73 13.59
C LEU A 39 -3.69 -10.12 12.61
N LEU A 40 -3.66 -11.39 12.19
CA LEU A 40 -2.72 -11.89 11.19
C LEU A 40 -2.86 -11.17 9.85
N ARG A 41 -4.10 -10.99 9.35
CA ARG A 41 -4.37 -10.24 8.12
C ARG A 41 -3.87 -8.81 8.20
N ASN A 42 -4.08 -8.13 9.33
CA ASN A 42 -3.62 -6.77 9.54
C ASN A 42 -2.09 -6.70 9.58
N ALA A 43 -1.42 -7.64 10.25
CA ALA A 43 0.03 -7.72 10.30
C ALA A 43 0.65 -7.96 8.91
N VAL A 44 0.09 -8.88 8.12
CA VAL A 44 0.54 -9.15 6.74
C VAL A 44 0.37 -7.90 5.86
N LYS A 45 -0.78 -7.22 5.93
CA LYS A 45 -1.01 -5.96 5.20
C LYS A 45 0.02 -4.89 5.56
N ALA A 46 0.30 -4.71 6.85
CA ALA A 46 1.27 -3.74 7.32
C ALA A 46 2.69 -4.06 6.84
N LEU A 47 3.10 -5.34 6.85
CA LEU A 47 4.41 -5.77 6.34
C LEU A 47 4.55 -5.54 4.83
N VAL A 48 3.52 -5.87 4.05
CA VAL A 48 3.51 -5.61 2.60
C VAL A 48 3.54 -4.10 2.31
N ALA A 49 2.81 -3.30 3.08
CA ALA A 49 2.83 -1.84 2.96
C ALA A 49 4.24 -1.28 3.25
N LYS A 50 4.91 -1.76 4.30
CA LYS A 50 6.31 -1.38 4.61
C LYS A 50 7.27 -1.76 3.47
N GLN A 51 7.14 -2.96 2.89
CA GLN A 51 7.97 -3.37 1.75
C GLN A 51 7.73 -2.52 0.49
N ARG A 52 6.48 -2.10 0.27
CA ARG A 52 6.13 -1.20 -0.83
C ARG A 52 6.60 0.23 -0.60
N ALA A 53 6.49 0.73 0.62
CA ALA A 53 6.96 2.07 1.00
C ALA A 53 8.49 2.20 0.91
N ALA A 54 9.23 1.12 1.19
CA ALA A 54 10.68 1.08 0.99
C ALA A 54 11.08 1.22 -0.49
N LYS A 55 10.20 0.89 -1.44
CA LYS A 55 10.42 1.21 -2.84
C LYS A 55 9.93 2.63 -3.08
N PRO A 56 10.80 3.60 -3.42
CA PRO A 56 10.32 4.90 -3.81
C PRO A 56 9.33 4.71 -4.97
N PRO A 57 8.19 5.44 -4.98
CA PRO A 57 7.29 5.40 -6.13
C PRO A 57 8.11 5.68 -7.38
N LYS A 58 7.84 4.92 -8.46
CA LYS A 58 8.55 5.10 -9.72
C LYS A 58 8.55 6.59 -10.06
N PRO A 59 9.71 7.20 -10.36
CA PRO A 59 9.75 8.60 -10.73
C PRO A 59 8.80 8.80 -11.92
N VAL A 60 7.89 9.75 -11.77
CA VAL A 60 7.00 10.15 -12.86
C VAL A 60 7.90 10.72 -13.95
N PRO A 61 7.78 10.29 -15.22
CA PRO A 61 8.62 10.83 -16.28
C PRO A 61 8.49 12.36 -16.35
N ASP A 62 9.61 13.05 -16.60
CA ASP A 62 9.64 14.52 -16.61
C ASP A 62 8.65 15.14 -17.61
N CYS A 63 8.32 14.42 -18.68
CA CYS A 63 7.31 14.84 -19.64
C CYS A 63 5.92 15.02 -18.99
N PHE A 64 5.51 14.14 -18.08
CA PHE A 64 4.23 14.25 -17.35
C PHE A 64 4.23 15.43 -16.38
N VAL A 65 5.35 15.65 -15.68
CA VAL A 65 5.50 16.80 -14.78
C VAL A 65 5.41 18.11 -15.59
N ARG A 66 6.13 18.19 -16.71
CA ARG A 66 6.08 19.35 -17.62
C ARG A 66 4.68 19.60 -18.19
N ILE A 67 3.97 18.57 -18.66
CA ILE A 67 2.61 18.69 -19.18
C ILE A 67 1.67 19.19 -18.09
N LYS A 68 1.71 18.61 -16.89
CA LYS A 68 0.87 19.03 -15.76
C LYS A 68 1.12 20.49 -15.38
N THR A 69 2.38 20.90 -15.33
CA THR A 69 2.76 22.29 -15.01
C THR A 69 2.26 23.26 -16.07
N LYS A 70 2.42 22.93 -17.36
CA LYS A 70 1.88 23.73 -18.47
C LYS A 70 0.36 23.85 -18.42
N LEU A 71 -0.36 22.75 -18.16
CA LEU A 71 -1.81 22.76 -18.03
C LEU A 71 -2.28 23.59 -16.83
N LYS A 72 -1.58 23.51 -15.69
CA LYS A 72 -1.89 24.32 -14.51
C LYS A 72 -1.65 25.82 -14.75
N GLN A 73 -0.57 26.17 -15.45
CA GLN A 73 -0.29 27.55 -15.85
C GLN A 73 -1.35 28.08 -16.83
N ALA A 74 -1.73 27.28 -17.84
CA ALA A 74 -2.80 27.66 -18.78
C ALA A 74 -4.14 27.87 -18.07
N ALA A 75 -4.51 26.99 -17.14
CA ALA A 75 -5.71 27.15 -16.31
C ALA A 75 -5.66 28.42 -15.45
N GLN A 76 -4.51 28.75 -14.83
CA GLN A 76 -4.35 30.00 -14.06
C GLN A 76 -4.47 31.26 -14.94
N VAL A 77 -3.87 31.25 -16.14
CA VAL A 77 -3.97 32.36 -17.09
C VAL A 77 -5.42 32.56 -17.56
N ASN A 78 -6.19 31.48 -17.72
CA ASN A 78 -7.61 31.56 -18.09
C ASN A 78 -8.50 31.99 -16.91
N HIS A 79 -8.21 31.56 -15.68
CA HIS A 79 -8.95 32.00 -14.49
C HIS A 79 -8.70 33.48 -14.12
N GLY A 80 -7.56 34.05 -14.53
CA GLY A 80 -7.30 35.49 -14.41
C GLY A 80 -8.05 36.37 -15.41
N LYS A 81 -8.65 35.79 -16.46
CA LYS A 81 -9.40 36.54 -17.50
C LYS A 81 -10.91 36.57 -17.28
N THR A 82 -11.46 35.86 -16.30
CA THR A 82 -12.89 35.95 -15.93
C THR A 82 -13.14 36.96 -14.81
N ARG A 83 -12.56 38.16 -14.90
CA ARG A 83 -13.05 39.31 -14.14
C ARG A 83 -13.03 40.55 -15.03
N THR A 84 -14.24 41.08 -15.23
CA THR A 84 -14.56 42.43 -15.73
C THR A 84 -14.71 42.61 -17.25
N THR A 85 -15.90 42.26 -17.75
CA THR A 85 -16.63 42.93 -18.87
C THR A 85 -18.00 42.20 -18.94
N ASN A 86 -19.20 42.77 -18.84
CA ASN A 86 -19.80 44.11 -18.97
C ASN A 86 -20.94 44.23 -17.91
N ILE A 87 -21.22 45.42 -17.35
CA ILE A 87 -22.31 46.35 -17.75
C ILE A 87 -23.64 45.65 -17.96
#